data_AF-A0A8H7GIF7-F1
#
_entry.id   AF-A0A8H7GIF7-F1
#
_cell.length_a   1.000
_cell.length_b   1.000
_cell.length_c   1.000
_cell.angle_alpha   90.00
_cell.angle_beta   90.00
_cell.angle_gamma   90.00
#
_symmetry.space_group_name_H-M   'P 1'
#
loop_
_entity.id
_entity.type
_entity.pdbx_description
1 polymer ?
#
loop_
_entity_poly.entity_id
_entity_poly.type
_entity_poly.pdbx_seq_one_letter_code
_entity_poly.pdbx_strand_id
1 'polypeptide(L)'
;MLHVLSIVPSESMSSPEPSSSVQSSIPSAPCTSALVDSYTYHSPTPTAEGPYIMGVDEAGRGPVLGPMVYGVAYCPAAWKEDLEQLGFADSKTLTHETRAGLLSVLSSEPEKLGWSVRVLSPQGISSGMLRHIPTNLNQQSRDATVLLIREVIRSGLTLSEVALERDAHAVKWVDEGQEALVSAFQSAVGRDKDRCAVTKDLGIKSIGTL
;
A
#
# COMPACT_ATOMS: atom_id res chain seq x y z
N MET A 1 -84.14 -6.62 -2.73
CA MET A 1 -83.06 -6.59 -1.73
C MET A 1 -81.75 -6.66 -2.51
N LEU A 2 -81.01 -5.54 -2.57
CA LEU A 2 -79.64 -5.49 -3.10
C LEU A 2 -78.75 -6.43 -2.28
N HIS A 3 -77.78 -7.10 -2.91
CA HIS A 3 -76.35 -6.95 -2.62
C HIS A 3 -75.54 -7.86 -3.58
N VAL A 4 -74.70 -7.23 -4.40
CA VAL A 4 -73.63 -7.86 -5.19
C VAL A 4 -72.38 -7.90 -4.30
N LEU A 5 -71.75 -9.06 -4.16
CA LEU A 5 -70.48 -9.23 -3.44
C LEU A 5 -69.45 -9.85 -4.38
N SER A 6 -68.47 -9.03 -4.77
CA SER A 6 -67.27 -9.43 -5.51
C SER A 6 -66.16 -9.78 -4.51
N ILE A 7 -65.58 -10.96 -4.66
CA ILE A 7 -64.43 -11.42 -3.86
C ILE A 7 -63.17 -10.82 -4.49
N VAL A 8 -62.44 -10.00 -3.72
CA VAL A 8 -61.14 -9.44 -4.09
C VAL A 8 -60.05 -10.25 -3.36
N PRO A 9 -59.01 -10.77 -4.02
CA PRO A 9 -57.88 -11.41 -3.34
C PRO A 9 -57.01 -10.36 -2.64
N SER A 10 -56.56 -10.70 -1.44
CA SER A 10 -55.67 -9.92 -0.59
C SER A 10 -54.31 -9.67 -1.25
N GLU A 11 -53.96 -8.41 -1.51
CA GLU A 11 -52.57 -8.02 -1.76
C GLU A 11 -51.79 -8.04 -0.45
N SER A 12 -50.72 -8.83 -0.42
CA SER A 12 -49.75 -8.92 0.66
C SER A 12 -48.97 -7.62 0.78
N MET A 13 -49.01 -7.00 1.96
CA MET A 13 -48.11 -5.92 2.37
C MET A 13 -46.66 -6.40 2.29
N SER A 14 -45.92 -5.95 1.27
CA SER A 14 -44.47 -6.06 1.23
C SER A 14 -43.86 -5.00 2.17
N SER A 15 -43.17 -5.48 3.20
CA SER A 15 -42.31 -4.69 4.08
C SER A 15 -41.29 -3.89 3.26
N PRO A 16 -40.90 -2.67 3.69
CA PRO A 16 -39.81 -1.95 3.04
C PRO A 16 -38.51 -2.72 3.26
N GLU A 17 -37.87 -3.10 2.16
CA GLU A 17 -36.49 -3.60 2.11
C GLU A 17 -35.58 -2.64 2.89
N PRO A 18 -34.68 -3.14 3.78
CA PRO A 18 -33.72 -2.27 4.43
C PRO A 18 -32.81 -1.66 3.35
N SER A 19 -32.73 -0.33 3.40
CA SER A 19 -31.85 0.53 2.60
C SER A 19 -30.53 -0.14 2.26
N SER A 20 -30.23 -0.18 0.96
CA SER A 20 -28.95 -0.57 0.39
C SER A 20 -27.79 -0.13 1.27
N SER A 21 -27.09 -1.10 1.86
CA SER A 21 -25.76 -0.86 2.42
C SER A 21 -24.91 -0.29 1.29
N VAL A 22 -24.49 0.96 1.44
CA VAL A 22 -23.43 1.53 0.63
C VAL A 22 -22.22 0.64 0.89
N GLN A 23 -21.96 -0.33 0.00
CA GLN A 23 -20.67 -1.00 -0.01
C GLN A 23 -19.66 0.10 -0.26
N SER A 24 -18.93 0.51 0.79
CA SER A 24 -17.80 1.39 0.65
C SER A 24 -16.75 0.66 -0.18
N SER A 25 -16.85 0.77 -1.50
CA SER A 25 -15.92 0.17 -2.44
C SER A 25 -14.53 0.72 -2.11
N ILE A 26 -13.63 -0.14 -1.65
CA ILE A 26 -12.24 0.24 -1.40
C ILE A 26 -11.64 0.67 -2.75
N PRO A 27 -11.17 1.92 -2.91
CA PRO A 27 -10.76 2.45 -4.21
C PRO A 27 -9.69 1.62 -4.92
N SER A 28 -8.82 0.98 -4.14
CA SER A 28 -7.74 0.15 -4.65
C SER A 28 -8.15 -1.29 -4.99
N ALA A 29 -9.35 -1.75 -4.62
CA ALA A 29 -9.77 -3.13 -4.85
C ALA A 29 -10.68 -3.26 -6.09
N PRO A 30 -10.32 -4.08 -7.10
CA PRO A 30 -11.19 -4.32 -8.25
C PRO A 30 -12.49 -5.01 -7.79
N CYS A 31 -13.63 -4.47 -8.21
CA CYS A 31 -14.89 -4.70 -7.50
C CYS A 31 -15.63 -6.00 -7.83
N THR A 32 -15.21 -6.81 -8.83
CA THR A 32 -16.09 -7.91 -9.30
C THR A 32 -15.43 -9.13 -9.95
N SER A 33 -14.12 -9.17 -10.18
CA SER A 33 -13.45 -10.32 -10.81
C SER A 33 -12.36 -10.93 -9.93
N ALA A 34 -12.10 -12.23 -10.08
CA ALA A 34 -10.95 -12.87 -9.46
C ALA A 34 -9.66 -12.11 -9.85
N LEU A 35 -8.75 -11.95 -8.88
CA LEU A 35 -7.46 -11.34 -9.12
C LEU A 35 -6.61 -12.28 -9.99
N VAL A 36 -6.51 -11.96 -11.28
CA VAL A 36 -5.69 -12.73 -12.23
C VAL A 36 -4.28 -12.15 -12.30
N ASP A 37 -4.19 -10.84 -12.46
CA ASP A 37 -2.94 -10.12 -12.70
C ASP A 37 -2.58 -9.20 -11.54
N SER A 38 -1.28 -8.98 -11.38
CA SER A 38 -0.74 -8.03 -10.42
C SER A 38 -0.99 -6.60 -10.92
N TYR A 39 -1.44 -5.69 -10.05
CA TYR A 39 -1.75 -4.31 -10.42
C TYR A 39 -1.18 -3.31 -9.43
N THR A 40 -1.07 -2.06 -9.86
CA THR A 40 -0.73 -0.93 -9.00
C THR A 40 -1.89 0.06 -8.98
N TYR A 41 -2.18 0.60 -7.80
CA TYR A 41 -3.11 1.71 -7.63
C TYR A 41 -2.39 2.87 -6.93
N HIS A 42 -2.68 4.10 -7.38
CA HIS A 42 -2.21 5.33 -6.76
C HIS A 42 -3.40 6.19 -6.35
N SER A 43 -3.35 6.77 -5.16
CA SER A 43 -4.25 7.86 -4.79
C SER A 43 -3.96 9.11 -5.65
N PRO A 44 -4.84 10.13 -5.61
CA PRO A 44 -4.50 11.46 -6.12
C PRO A 44 -3.13 11.92 -5.58
N THR A 45 -2.34 12.54 -6.44
CA THR A 45 -1.02 13.05 -6.06
C THR A 45 -1.19 14.29 -5.16
N PRO A 46 -0.59 14.29 -3.96
CA PRO A 46 -0.57 15.46 -3.08
C PRO A 46 0.02 16.69 -3.75
N THR A 47 -0.50 17.87 -3.40
CA THR A 47 -0.13 19.16 -3.98
C THR A 47 0.70 20.03 -3.05
N ALA A 48 0.81 19.67 -1.77
CA ALA A 48 1.61 20.41 -0.80
C ALA A 48 3.09 20.48 -1.22
N GLU A 49 3.69 21.64 -1.05
CA GLU A 49 5.12 21.81 -1.35
C GLU A 49 6.00 21.22 -0.26
N GLY A 50 7.17 20.76 -0.65
CA GLY A 50 8.25 20.39 0.26
C GLY A 50 8.81 19.00 0.00
N PRO A 51 9.87 18.63 0.73
CA PRO A 51 10.37 17.27 0.73
C PRO A 51 9.35 16.34 1.39
N TYR A 52 9.11 15.19 0.78
CA TYR A 52 8.20 14.18 1.27
C TYR A 52 8.95 13.07 2.00
N ILE A 53 8.37 12.59 3.10
CA ILE A 53 8.75 11.34 3.75
C ILE A 53 7.81 10.23 3.29
N MET A 54 8.32 9.01 3.18
CA MET A 54 7.56 7.84 2.76
C MET A 54 7.72 6.69 3.74
N GLY A 55 6.63 6.03 4.09
CA GLY A 55 6.62 4.72 4.75
C GLY A 55 6.28 3.62 3.75
N VAL A 56 6.91 2.45 3.90
CA VAL A 56 6.63 1.24 3.12
C VAL A 56 6.29 0.09 4.06
N ASP A 57 5.19 -0.61 3.77
CA ASP A 57 4.76 -1.79 4.52
C ASP A 57 4.22 -2.87 3.58
N GLU A 58 4.13 -4.10 4.06
CA GLU A 58 3.57 -5.24 3.34
C GLU A 58 2.57 -6.06 4.14
N ALA A 59 1.64 -6.70 3.43
CA ALA A 59 0.72 -7.67 4.00
C ALA A 59 0.60 -8.91 3.10
N GLY A 60 0.34 -10.08 3.70
CA GLY A 60 0.08 -11.31 2.95
C GLY A 60 1.32 -12.10 2.53
N ARG A 61 2.46 -11.95 3.22
CA ARG A 61 3.70 -12.70 2.91
C ARG A 61 3.66 -14.19 3.26
N GLY A 62 3.02 -14.53 4.39
CA GLY A 62 3.00 -15.89 4.96
C GLY A 62 1.89 -16.83 4.50
N PRO A 63 0.67 -16.36 4.16
CA PRO A 63 -0.41 -17.22 3.68
C PRO A 63 -0.04 -17.97 2.40
N VAL A 64 -0.52 -19.21 2.29
CA VAL A 64 -0.40 -20.02 1.06
C VAL A 64 -1.36 -19.55 -0.04
N LEU A 65 -2.49 -18.97 0.37
CA LEU A 65 -3.54 -18.48 -0.51
C LEU A 65 -3.70 -16.98 -0.33
N GLY A 66 -4.02 -16.30 -1.43
CA GLY A 66 -4.26 -14.86 -1.46
C GLY A 66 -3.06 -14.06 -1.97
N PRO A 67 -3.28 -12.78 -2.30
CA PRO A 67 -2.23 -11.92 -2.82
C PRO A 67 -1.26 -11.47 -1.73
N MET A 68 -0.10 -11.00 -2.18
CA MET A 68 0.81 -10.21 -1.36
C MET A 68 0.66 -8.74 -1.76
N VAL A 69 0.46 -7.86 -0.78
CA VAL A 69 0.22 -6.43 -1.02
C VAL A 69 1.36 -5.63 -0.42
N TYR A 70 1.93 -4.73 -1.22
CA TYR A 70 2.85 -3.70 -0.79
C TYR A 70 2.14 -2.36 -0.79
N GLY A 71 2.24 -1.62 0.31
CA GLY A 71 1.67 -0.29 0.46
C GLY A 71 2.76 0.74 0.71
N VAL A 72 2.58 1.93 0.15
CA VAL A 72 3.33 3.13 0.54
C VAL A 72 2.37 4.22 0.94
N ALA A 73 2.74 4.98 1.96
CA ALA A 73 2.10 6.23 2.35
C ALA A 73 3.18 7.32 2.43
N TYR A 74 2.86 8.52 1.97
CA TYR A 74 3.82 9.60 1.90
C TYR A 74 3.17 10.96 2.14
N CYS A 75 3.89 11.83 2.82
CA CYS A 75 3.45 13.17 3.16
C CYS A 75 4.63 14.16 3.29
N PRO A 76 4.39 15.48 3.29
CA PRO A 76 5.45 16.46 3.55
C PRO A 76 6.13 16.22 4.89
N ALA A 77 7.45 16.33 4.93
CA ALA A 77 8.24 16.17 6.16
C ALA A 77 7.79 17.13 7.27
N ALA A 78 7.35 18.33 6.90
CA ALA A 78 6.82 19.33 7.84
C ALA A 78 5.53 18.88 8.55
N TRP A 79 4.81 17.90 8.00
CA TRP A 79 3.55 17.38 8.52
C TRP A 79 3.70 16.10 9.36
N LYS A 80 4.95 15.68 9.62
CA LYS A 80 5.26 14.46 10.39
C LYS A 80 4.69 14.50 11.81
N GLU A 81 4.84 15.62 12.52
CA GLU A 81 4.39 15.76 13.91
C GLU A 81 2.85 15.75 14.02
N ASP A 82 2.15 16.29 13.03
CA ASP A 82 0.69 16.27 12.96
C ASP A 82 0.17 14.87 12.62
N LEU A 83 0.91 14.11 11.80
CA LEU A 83 0.56 12.73 11.46
C LEU A 83 0.54 11.82 12.71
N GLU A 84 1.46 12.03 13.65
CA GLU A 84 1.48 11.29 14.93
C GLU A 84 0.22 11.54 15.76
N GLN A 85 -0.36 12.73 15.66
CA GLN A 85 -1.60 13.10 16.37
C GLN A 85 -2.85 12.47 15.74
N LEU A 86 -2.78 12.05 14.47
CA LEU A 86 -3.89 11.40 13.75
C LEU A 86 -4.13 9.94 14.19
N GLY A 87 -3.33 9.41 15.12
CA GLY A 87 -3.60 8.11 15.75
C GLY A 87 -3.21 6.90 14.90
N PHE A 88 -2.29 7.07 13.95
CA PHE A 88 -1.62 5.96 13.26
C PHE A 88 -0.65 5.25 14.24
N ALA A 89 -1.19 4.49 15.20
CA ALA A 89 -0.43 3.67 16.15
C ALA A 89 -0.20 2.24 15.64
N ASP A 90 0.72 1.51 16.29
CA ASP A 90 1.17 0.14 15.94
C ASP A 90 0.01 -0.79 15.53
N SER A 91 0.11 -1.33 14.31
CA SER A 91 -0.96 -2.04 13.58
C SER A 91 -1.42 -3.35 14.23
N LYS A 92 -0.70 -3.79 15.27
CA LYS A 92 -0.87 -5.06 15.99
C LYS A 92 -2.01 -5.04 17.01
N THR A 93 -2.56 -3.88 17.37
CA THR A 93 -3.69 -3.75 18.32
C THR A 93 -4.96 -3.18 17.71
N LEU A 94 -4.95 -2.83 16.42
CA LEU A 94 -6.09 -2.19 15.74
C LEU A 94 -7.17 -3.21 15.35
N THR A 95 -8.43 -2.89 15.64
CA THR A 95 -9.57 -3.69 15.19
C THR A 95 -9.82 -3.49 13.69
N HIS A 96 -10.64 -4.35 13.08
CA HIS A 96 -10.99 -4.21 11.65
C HIS A 96 -11.67 -2.86 11.38
N GLU A 97 -12.53 -2.44 12.30
CA GLU A 97 -13.26 -1.17 12.26
C GLU A 97 -12.29 0.02 12.34
N THR A 98 -11.27 -0.06 13.20
CA THR A 98 -10.24 0.99 13.30
C THR A 98 -9.43 1.11 12.00
N ARG A 99 -9.10 -0.01 11.34
CA ARG A 99 -8.39 0.02 10.03
C ARG A 99 -9.23 0.62 8.92
N ALA A 100 -10.53 0.32 8.86
CA ALA A 100 -11.43 0.95 7.88
C ALA A 100 -11.57 2.46 8.12
N GLY A 101 -11.61 2.88 9.40
CA GLY A 101 -11.56 4.29 9.79
C GLY A 101 -10.28 4.98 9.34
N LEU A 102 -9.12 4.34 9.51
CA LEU A 102 -7.83 4.90 9.09
C LEU A 102 -7.72 5.10 7.57
N LEU A 103 -8.33 4.25 6.74
CA LEU A 103 -8.38 4.48 5.28
C LEU A 103 -9.17 5.75 4.94
N SER A 104 -10.19 6.07 5.74
CA SER A 104 -10.97 7.30 5.58
C SER A 104 -10.14 8.52 5.97
N VAL A 105 -9.29 8.39 7.00
CA VAL A 105 -8.29 9.41 7.41
C VAL A 105 -7.19 9.58 6.35
N LEU A 106 -6.70 8.48 5.75
CA LEU A 106 -5.76 8.55 4.62
C LEU A 106 -6.33 9.36 3.44
N SER A 107 -7.66 9.39 3.32
CA SER A 107 -8.38 10.08 2.26
C SER A 107 -8.90 11.47 2.67
N SER A 108 -8.74 11.89 3.92
CA SER A 108 -9.31 13.15 4.42
C SER A 108 -8.49 14.38 4.04
N GLU A 109 -7.17 14.22 3.86
CA GLU A 109 -6.23 15.30 3.55
C GLU A 109 -5.47 15.00 2.24
N PRO A 110 -6.16 14.91 1.08
CA PRO A 110 -5.54 14.49 -0.19
C PRO A 110 -4.44 15.46 -0.68
N GLU A 111 -4.44 16.71 -0.21
CA GLU A 111 -3.41 17.69 -0.55
C GLU A 111 -2.06 17.39 0.12
N LYS A 112 -2.08 16.74 1.29
CA LYS A 112 -0.88 16.47 2.11
C LYS A 112 -0.52 14.99 2.13
N LEU A 113 -1.49 14.10 2.01
CA LEU A 113 -1.30 12.67 2.19
C LEU A 113 -1.60 11.91 0.91
N GLY A 114 -0.61 11.17 0.44
CA GLY A 114 -0.73 10.28 -0.70
C GLY A 114 -0.43 8.85 -0.28
N TRP A 115 -1.02 7.90 -0.99
CA TRP A 115 -0.73 6.48 -0.79
C TRP A 115 -0.80 5.72 -2.11
N SER A 116 -0.13 4.59 -2.16
CA SER A 116 -0.15 3.71 -3.35
C SER A 116 0.02 2.28 -2.92
N VAL A 117 -0.54 1.35 -3.69
CA VAL A 117 -0.43 -0.08 -3.42
C VAL A 117 -0.02 -0.84 -4.65
N ARG A 118 0.88 -1.81 -4.49
CA ARG A 118 1.20 -2.83 -5.48
C ARG A 118 0.69 -4.17 -4.98
N VAL A 119 -0.27 -4.74 -5.70
CA VAL A 119 -0.84 -6.05 -5.39
C VAL A 119 -0.20 -7.09 -6.30
N LEU A 120 0.50 -8.05 -5.70
CA LEU A 120 1.06 -9.21 -6.37
C LEU A 120 0.04 -10.35 -6.36
N SER A 121 -0.43 -10.74 -7.55
CA SER A 121 -1.37 -11.84 -7.69
C SER A 121 -0.71 -13.20 -7.34
N PRO A 122 -1.46 -14.16 -6.77
CA PRO A 122 -0.93 -15.50 -6.48
C PRO A 122 -0.31 -16.19 -7.70
N GLN A 123 -0.90 -15.96 -8.88
CA GLN A 123 -0.43 -16.46 -10.16
C GLN A 123 0.88 -15.78 -10.56
N GLY A 124 0.99 -14.46 -10.34
CA GLY A 124 2.23 -13.71 -10.51
C GLY A 124 3.36 -14.25 -9.63
N ILE A 125 3.07 -14.46 -8.34
CA ILE A 125 4.05 -15.02 -7.38
C ILE A 125 4.52 -16.40 -7.83
N SER A 126 3.59 -17.29 -8.14
CA SER A 126 3.87 -18.66 -8.55
C SER A 126 4.64 -18.71 -9.87
N SER A 127 4.23 -17.95 -10.88
CA SER A 127 4.91 -17.90 -12.18
C SER A 127 6.34 -17.35 -12.06
N GLY A 128 6.57 -16.35 -11.20
CA GLY A 128 7.90 -15.85 -10.89
C GLY A 128 8.80 -16.91 -10.25
N MET A 129 8.27 -17.70 -9.32
CA MET A 129 9.03 -18.75 -8.63
C MET A 129 9.27 -20.02 -9.47
N LEU A 130 8.35 -20.34 -10.39
CA LEU A 130 8.37 -21.60 -11.17
C LEU A 130 8.94 -21.46 -12.58
N ARG A 131 9.31 -20.26 -13.02
CA ARG A 131 9.93 -20.04 -14.34
C ARG A 131 11.35 -20.62 -14.42
N HIS A 132 11.87 -20.77 -15.65
CA HIS A 132 13.20 -21.33 -15.92
C HIS A 132 14.36 -20.64 -15.19
N ILE A 133 14.33 -19.31 -15.06
CA ILE A 133 15.26 -18.54 -14.20
C ILE A 133 14.43 -17.97 -13.05
N PRO A 134 14.34 -18.67 -11.90
CA PRO A 134 13.41 -18.31 -10.83
C PRO A 134 13.66 -16.90 -10.28
N THR A 135 12.57 -16.15 -10.12
CA THR A 135 12.54 -14.94 -9.32
C THR A 135 11.90 -15.31 -7.98
N ASN A 136 12.73 -15.47 -6.96
CA ASN A 136 12.25 -15.86 -5.62
C ASN A 136 11.40 -14.75 -4.98
N LEU A 137 10.67 -15.09 -3.90
CA LEU A 137 9.75 -14.15 -3.25
C LEU A 137 10.46 -12.88 -2.75
N ASN A 138 11.68 -13.01 -2.22
CA ASN A 138 12.52 -11.88 -1.80
C ASN A 138 12.79 -10.87 -2.93
N GLN A 139 13.09 -11.38 -4.12
CA GLN A 139 13.33 -10.54 -5.30
C GLN A 139 12.03 -9.90 -5.80
N GLN A 140 10.91 -10.64 -5.82
CA GLN A 140 9.61 -10.07 -6.20
C GLN A 140 9.15 -8.97 -5.21
N SER A 141 9.39 -9.19 -3.91
CA SER A 141 9.19 -8.21 -2.84
C SER A 141 9.98 -6.92 -3.08
N ARG A 142 11.28 -7.04 -3.40
CA ARG A 142 12.13 -5.91 -3.78
C ARG A 142 11.55 -5.13 -4.93
N ASP A 143 11.23 -5.84 -6.01
CA ASP A 143 10.82 -5.22 -7.26
C ASP A 143 9.51 -4.45 -7.06
N ALA A 144 8.59 -4.97 -6.25
CA ALA A 144 7.37 -4.28 -5.85
C ALA A 144 7.66 -2.98 -5.07
N THR A 145 8.52 -3.02 -4.05
CA THR A 145 8.91 -1.83 -3.28
C THR A 145 9.60 -0.78 -4.15
N VAL A 146 10.57 -1.19 -4.96
CA VAL A 146 11.31 -0.28 -5.85
C VAL A 146 10.40 0.34 -6.90
N LEU A 147 9.43 -0.42 -7.42
CA LEU A 147 8.43 0.08 -8.35
C LEU A 147 7.60 1.20 -7.71
N LEU A 148 7.06 0.99 -6.50
CA LEU A 148 6.27 2.01 -5.81
C LEU A 148 7.07 3.29 -5.55
N ILE A 149 8.30 3.17 -5.05
CA ILE A 149 9.17 4.33 -4.80
C ILE A 149 9.45 5.10 -6.11
N ARG A 150 9.76 4.39 -7.20
CA ARG A 150 10.03 5.00 -8.50
C ARG A 150 8.80 5.71 -9.07
N GLU A 151 7.62 5.13 -8.95
CA GLU A 151 6.40 5.73 -9.46
C GLU A 151 6.02 7.00 -8.70
N VAL A 152 6.22 7.04 -7.39
CA VAL A 152 6.03 8.27 -6.59
C VAL A 152 7.04 9.35 -6.95
N ILE A 153 8.31 9.02 -7.18
CA ILE A 153 9.28 10.02 -7.66
C ILE A 153 8.88 10.54 -9.05
N ARG A 154 8.36 9.65 -9.92
CA ARG A 154 7.89 10.01 -11.26
C ARG A 154 6.63 10.88 -11.27
N SER A 155 5.84 10.92 -10.19
CA SER A 155 4.70 11.83 -10.08
C SER A 155 5.11 13.28 -9.80
N GLY A 156 6.40 13.55 -9.65
CA GLY A 156 6.96 14.90 -9.47
C GLY A 156 7.27 15.26 -8.03
N LEU A 157 7.10 14.31 -7.09
CA LEU A 157 7.41 14.51 -5.68
C LEU A 157 8.90 14.31 -5.39
N THR A 158 9.45 15.16 -4.54
CA THR A 158 10.83 15.02 -4.05
C THR A 158 10.81 14.28 -2.72
N LEU A 159 11.31 13.05 -2.70
CA LEU A 159 11.43 12.27 -1.46
C LEU A 159 12.73 12.61 -0.72
N SER A 160 12.65 12.92 0.57
CA SER A 160 13.81 13.10 1.45
C SER A 160 14.16 11.83 2.21
N GLU A 161 13.16 11.08 2.68
CA GLU A 161 13.33 9.91 3.54
C GLU A 161 12.36 8.80 3.13
N VAL A 162 12.83 7.55 3.23
CA VAL A 162 12.01 6.35 3.03
C VAL A 162 12.25 5.42 4.22
N ALA A 163 11.21 5.19 5.01
CA ALA A 163 11.20 4.24 6.12
C ALA A 163 10.58 2.92 5.65
N LEU A 164 11.24 1.82 5.98
CA LEU A 164 10.74 0.46 5.75
C LEU A 164 10.31 -0.13 7.10
N GLU A 165 9.24 -0.92 7.13
CA GLU A 165 8.79 -1.61 8.34
C GLU A 165 9.93 -2.44 8.98
N ARG A 166 10.14 -2.24 10.29
CA ARG A 166 11.28 -2.81 11.03
C ARG A 166 11.15 -4.32 11.23
N ASP A 167 9.91 -4.79 11.40
CA ASP A 167 9.62 -6.22 11.58
C ASP A 167 9.31 -6.92 10.25
N ALA A 168 9.50 -6.23 9.11
CA ALA A 168 9.43 -6.84 7.79
C ALA A 168 10.39 -8.03 7.72
N HIS A 169 9.94 -9.12 7.12
CA HIS A 169 10.75 -10.35 7.04
C HIS A 169 12.09 -10.04 6.38
N ALA A 170 13.19 -10.30 7.10
CA ALA A 170 14.54 -10.00 6.66
C ALA A 170 14.81 -10.57 5.25
N VAL A 171 14.74 -9.69 4.25
CA VAL A 171 15.10 -10.03 2.88
C VAL A 171 16.62 -10.05 2.84
N LYS A 172 17.22 -11.24 2.72
CA LYS A 172 18.64 -11.35 2.41
C LYS A 172 18.86 -10.84 1.00
N TRP A 173 19.29 -9.59 0.90
CA TRP A 173 19.80 -8.96 -0.29
C TRP A 173 21.08 -9.67 -0.71
N VAL A 174 21.00 -10.62 -1.64
CA VAL A 174 22.18 -11.23 -2.24
C VAL A 174 22.28 -10.70 -3.66
N ASP A 175 23.19 -9.75 -3.86
CA ASP A 175 23.66 -9.35 -5.19
C ASP A 175 25.17 -9.03 -5.09
N GLU A 176 25.93 -9.50 -6.08
CA GLU A 176 27.39 -9.38 -6.26
C GLU A 176 27.87 -7.93 -6.47
N GLY A 177 27.61 -7.06 -5.49
CA GLY A 177 28.16 -5.71 -5.51
C GLY A 177 27.62 -4.77 -4.45
N GLN A 178 26.91 -5.28 -3.42
CA GLN A 178 26.12 -4.45 -2.49
C GLN A 178 26.38 -4.73 -1.01
N GLU A 179 27.64 -4.96 -0.61
CA GLU A 179 28.05 -4.52 0.75
C GLU A 179 27.68 -3.04 0.97
N ALA A 180 27.61 -2.27 -0.12
CA ALA A 180 27.32 -0.85 -0.14
C ALA A 180 25.87 -0.39 0.03
N LEU A 181 24.86 -1.13 -0.45
CA LEU A 181 23.45 -0.75 -0.23
C LEU A 181 23.14 -0.92 1.25
N VAL A 182 23.55 -2.07 1.79
CA VAL A 182 23.39 -2.41 3.20
C VAL A 182 24.25 -1.48 4.07
N SER A 183 25.50 -1.21 3.69
CA SER A 183 26.35 -0.21 4.38
C SER A 183 25.78 1.21 4.27
N ALA A 184 25.19 1.61 3.13
CA ALA A 184 24.53 2.89 3.00
C ALA A 184 23.37 3.02 3.99
N PHE A 185 22.59 1.96 4.21
CA PHE A 185 21.51 1.97 5.20
C PHE A 185 21.98 1.74 6.65
N GLN A 186 23.19 1.23 6.89
CA GLN A 186 23.74 0.96 8.24
C GLN A 186 24.70 2.05 8.76
N SER A 187 25.31 2.85 7.89
CA SER A 187 26.33 3.84 8.27
C SER A 187 25.77 5.26 8.26
N ALA A 188 25.78 5.92 9.43
CA ALA A 188 25.56 7.36 9.60
C ALA A 188 26.69 8.24 9.00
N VAL A 189 27.70 7.64 8.36
CA VAL A 189 28.81 8.37 7.74
C VAL A 189 28.78 8.13 6.24
N GLY A 190 28.51 9.21 5.49
CA GLY A 190 28.50 9.22 4.04
C GLY A 190 29.83 8.75 3.46
N ARG A 191 29.85 7.56 2.86
CA ARG A 191 30.89 7.14 1.92
C ARG A 191 30.23 6.72 0.62
N ASP A 192 30.44 7.55 -0.40
CA ASP A 192 29.82 7.47 -1.73
C ASP A 192 30.50 6.42 -2.65
N LYS A 193 31.48 5.67 -2.13
CA LYS A 193 32.36 4.84 -2.97
C LYS A 193 31.76 3.53 -3.45
N ASP A 194 30.71 3.01 -2.83
CA ASP A 194 30.25 1.65 -3.12
C ASP A 194 28.77 1.54 -3.63
N ARG A 195 28.00 2.62 -3.71
CA ARG A 195 26.53 2.58 -4.00
C ARG A 195 26.19 1.87 -5.32
N CYS A 196 25.13 1.02 -5.35
CA CYS A 196 24.65 0.46 -6.63
C CYS A 196 24.03 1.54 -7.52
N ALA A 197 23.91 1.20 -8.81
CA ALA A 197 23.18 1.97 -9.80
C ALA A 197 21.80 2.42 -9.31
N VAL A 198 21.04 1.57 -8.62
CA VAL A 198 19.70 1.92 -8.13
C VAL A 198 19.74 3.02 -7.06
N THR A 199 20.67 2.96 -6.11
CA THR A 199 20.81 4.00 -5.07
C THR A 199 21.33 5.30 -5.67
N LYS A 200 22.25 5.23 -6.65
CA LYS A 200 22.78 6.39 -7.38
C LYS A 200 21.69 7.07 -8.23
N ASP A 201 20.89 6.28 -8.95
CA ASP A 201 19.78 6.77 -9.79
C ASP A 201 18.67 7.42 -8.95
N LEU A 202 18.43 6.92 -7.73
CA LEU A 202 17.36 7.41 -6.86
C LEU A 202 17.80 8.56 -5.93
N GLY A 203 19.08 8.96 -5.93
CA GLY A 203 19.56 10.08 -5.11
C GLY A 203 19.47 9.87 -3.58
N ILE A 204 19.16 8.65 -3.13
CA ILE A 204 18.87 8.33 -1.71
C ILE A 204 20.12 8.49 -0.85
N LYS A 205 20.10 9.41 0.11
CA LYS A 205 21.12 9.58 1.14
C LYS A 205 20.60 9.02 2.46
N SER A 206 21.41 8.22 3.15
CA SER A 206 21.09 7.76 4.49
C SER A 206 21.22 8.91 5.48
N ILE A 207 20.18 9.14 6.27
CA ILE A 207 20.17 10.12 7.35
C ILE A 207 20.16 9.32 8.65
N GLY A 208 21.31 9.30 9.34
CA GLY A 208 21.55 8.45 10.50
C GLY A 208 21.04 9.02 11.83
N THR A 209 19.88 9.67 11.85
CA THR A 209 19.37 10.28 13.09
C THR A 209 17.90 9.92 13.33
N LEU A 210 17.69 8.93 14.20
CA LEU A 210 16.56 8.89 15.13
C LEU A 210 17.08 9.42 16.47
#